data_AF-A0ABD5JFS7-F1
#
_entry.id   AF-A0ABD5JFS7-F1
#
_cell.length_a   1.000
_cell.length_b   1.000
_cell.length_c   1.000
_cell.angle_alpha   90.00
_cell.angle_beta   90.00
_cell.angle_gamma   90.00
#
_symmetry.space_group_name_H-M   'P 1'
#
loop_
_entity.id
_entity.type
_entity.pdbx_description
1 polymer ?
#
loop_
_entity_poly.entity_id
_entity_poly.type
_entity_poly.pdbx_seq_one_letter_code
_entity_poly.pdbx_strand_id
1 'polypeptide(L)'
;MLISRPRVRMFAGASLLVTAAMFATACQSDETSSGSSDSSASAKATTGATADAAGGKDSAADSSATSPGAKDKGAQDGSGADTGNGERGKVGQVCGANDISWNTRDESQAGGYILVMAKAKAGITCVLPAALPTVAFGSDGTEAGPAEQSVGPAITLSGGTTAYAGVNPKTTNDDNGKELDSIIVAVGNEDANPVSLPVGTITVDRPVVTNWHTSPADAVPFGGGTDQ
;
A
#
# COMPACT_ATOMS: atom_id res chain seq x y z
N MET A 1 52.81 -23.34 15.48
CA MET A 1 52.62 -23.42 16.94
C MET A 1 52.75 -22.01 17.50
N LEU A 2 51.62 -21.34 17.74
CA LEU A 2 51.50 -20.18 18.63
C LEU A 2 50.01 -20.06 18.99
N ILE A 3 49.75 -20.20 20.28
CA ILE A 3 48.47 -20.37 20.96
C ILE A 3 48.22 -19.13 21.80
N SER A 4 47.00 -18.56 21.74
CA SER A 4 46.22 -17.92 22.85
C SER A 4 45.22 -16.93 22.24
N ARG A 5 43.92 -17.26 22.12
CA ARG A 5 42.82 -17.34 23.11
C ARG A 5 42.07 -16.01 23.34
N PRO A 6 40.73 -16.06 23.54
CA PRO A 6 39.79 -14.97 23.27
C PRO A 6 39.52 -14.09 24.48
N ARG A 7 39.04 -12.86 24.25
CA ARG A 7 38.43 -12.02 25.29
C ARG A 7 36.91 -12.14 25.25
N VAL A 8 36.39 -13.03 26.09
CA VAL A 8 35.00 -13.01 26.54
C VAL A 8 34.86 -11.88 27.55
N ARG A 9 33.89 -10.97 27.36
CA ARG A 9 33.41 -10.09 28.41
C ARG A 9 31.92 -10.37 28.59
N MET A 10 31.61 -11.09 29.67
CA MET A 10 30.26 -11.15 30.22
C MET A 10 30.02 -9.85 31.00
N PHE A 11 28.90 -9.20 30.76
CA PHE A 11 28.29 -8.29 31.73
C PHE A 11 26.90 -8.82 32.06
N ALA A 12 26.75 -9.25 33.31
CA ALA A 12 25.47 -9.51 33.93
C ALA A 12 24.94 -8.18 34.50
N GLY A 13 23.66 -7.90 34.27
CA GLY A 13 22.94 -6.78 34.88
C GLY A 13 21.45 -7.12 34.95
N ALA A 14 20.95 -7.30 36.16
CA ALA A 14 19.56 -7.62 36.48
C ALA A 14 18.75 -6.36 36.82
N SER A 15 17.42 -6.53 36.91
CA SER A 15 16.42 -5.69 37.61
C SER A 15 15.90 -4.46 36.81
N LEU A 16 14.66 -3.95 36.93
CA LEU A 16 13.49 -4.22 37.79
C LEU A 16 12.25 -3.46 37.20
N LEU A 17 11.05 -4.04 37.33
CA LEU A 17 9.69 -3.46 37.55
C LEU A 17 9.14 -2.19 36.82
N VAL A 18 8.02 -2.42 36.11
CA VAL A 18 6.65 -1.83 36.23
C VAL A 18 6.48 -0.30 36.35
N THR A 19 5.73 0.31 35.42
CA THR A 19 4.45 1.00 35.72
C THR A 19 3.62 1.28 34.46
N ALA A 20 2.36 0.81 34.46
CA ALA A 20 1.34 1.18 33.48
C ALA A 20 0.59 2.42 34.00
N ALA A 21 0.45 3.45 33.17
CA ALA A 21 -0.43 4.57 33.41
C ALA A 21 -1.58 4.52 32.40
N MET A 22 -2.79 4.21 32.88
CA MET A 22 -4.02 4.43 32.14
C MET A 22 -4.50 5.86 32.41
N PHE A 23 -4.59 6.67 31.37
CA PHE A 23 -5.29 7.95 31.42
C PHE A 23 -6.66 7.78 30.76
N ALA A 24 -7.71 7.71 31.59
CA ALA A 24 -9.09 7.87 31.15
C ALA A 24 -9.51 9.32 31.42
N THR A 25 -9.70 10.10 30.35
CA THR A 25 -10.35 11.41 30.42
C THR A 25 -11.86 11.22 30.33
N ALA A 26 -12.54 11.24 31.47
CA ALA A 26 -14.00 11.33 31.52
C ALA A 26 -14.37 12.82 31.54
N CYS A 27 -14.92 13.31 30.42
CA CYS A 27 -15.67 14.55 30.41
C CYS A 27 -16.90 14.39 31.31
N GLN A 28 -16.95 15.23 32.34
CA GLN A 28 -18.16 15.53 33.10
C GLN A 28 -19.14 16.25 32.18
N SER A 29 -20.36 15.72 32.07
CA SER A 29 -21.51 16.47 31.58
C SER A 29 -22.41 16.70 32.77
N ASP A 30 -22.45 17.94 33.26
CA ASP A 30 -23.41 18.38 34.25
C ASP A 30 -24.81 18.48 33.63
N GLU A 31 -25.75 17.82 34.30
CA GLU A 31 -27.18 17.87 34.07
C GLU A 31 -27.71 19.28 34.39
N THR A 32 -28.46 19.90 33.48
CA THR A 32 -29.39 21.00 33.84
C THR A 32 -30.78 20.65 33.36
N SER A 33 -31.68 20.62 34.33
CA SER A 33 -33.05 20.14 34.34
C SER A 33 -34.07 21.18 33.88
N SER A 34 -35.20 20.70 33.34
CA SER A 34 -36.58 20.93 33.82
C SER A 34 -37.62 20.92 32.68
N GLY A 35 -38.72 20.20 32.87
CA GLY A 35 -39.85 20.18 31.92
C GLY A 35 -40.89 19.07 32.11
N SER A 36 -41.54 19.06 33.27
CA SER A 36 -42.84 18.48 33.70
C SER A 36 -43.72 17.54 32.83
N SER A 37 -44.25 16.55 33.56
CA SER A 37 -45.66 16.11 33.67
C SER A 37 -46.21 14.90 32.89
N ASP A 38 -46.56 13.89 33.72
CA ASP A 38 -47.80 13.11 33.78
C ASP A 38 -48.08 11.90 32.84
N SER A 39 -47.95 10.72 33.47
CA SER A 39 -48.99 9.70 33.66
C SER A 39 -49.81 9.19 32.46
N SER A 40 -49.70 7.90 32.12
CA SER A 40 -50.81 6.91 32.23
C SER A 40 -50.51 5.56 31.55
N ALA A 41 -51.22 4.54 32.03
CA ALA A 41 -50.99 3.12 31.85
C ALA A 41 -51.56 2.47 30.57
N SER A 42 -51.17 1.19 30.42
CA SER A 42 -51.93 0.05 29.85
C SER A 42 -51.71 -0.38 28.38
N ALA A 43 -50.99 -1.51 28.28
CA ALA A 43 -51.41 -2.78 27.66
C ALA A 43 -51.42 -3.00 26.12
N LYS A 44 -50.67 -4.07 25.76
CA LYS A 44 -51.07 -5.24 24.94
C LYS A 44 -50.43 -5.40 23.54
N ALA A 45 -49.50 -6.38 23.51
CA ALA A 45 -49.27 -7.47 22.54
C ALA A 45 -49.65 -7.31 21.05
N THR A 46 -48.75 -7.73 20.16
CA THR A 46 -48.73 -9.11 19.58
C THR A 46 -47.66 -9.21 18.48
N THR A 47 -46.77 -10.18 18.64
CA THR A 47 -45.86 -10.73 17.62
C THR A 47 -46.64 -11.69 16.72
N GLY A 48 -46.43 -11.62 15.40
CA GLY A 48 -47.03 -12.56 14.45
C GLY A 48 -46.13 -12.78 13.24
N ALA A 49 -45.48 -13.93 13.21
CA ALA A 49 -44.86 -14.53 12.04
C ALA A 49 -45.89 -15.38 11.30
N THR A 50 -45.77 -15.51 9.96
CA THR A 50 -46.18 -16.71 9.22
C THR A 50 -45.51 -16.77 7.85
N ALA A 51 -45.02 -17.97 7.53
CA ALA A 51 -44.70 -18.45 6.19
C ALA A 51 -45.96 -18.96 5.49
N ASP A 52 -45.93 -19.12 4.16
CA ASP A 52 -46.37 -20.35 3.48
C ASP A 52 -46.10 -20.33 1.96
N ALA A 53 -46.01 -21.53 1.39
CA ALA A 53 -45.44 -21.88 0.09
C ALA A 53 -46.48 -22.33 -0.97
N ALA A 54 -46.08 -22.35 -2.25
CA ALA A 54 -46.50 -23.23 -3.37
C ALA A 54 -45.89 -22.69 -4.69
N GLY A 55 -45.46 -23.41 -5.73
CA GLY A 55 -45.47 -24.82 -6.11
C GLY A 55 -45.63 -24.98 -7.65
N GLY A 56 -44.69 -25.65 -8.33
CA GLY A 56 -44.79 -26.27 -9.68
C GLY A 56 -44.43 -25.39 -10.89
N LYS A 57 -44.01 -25.88 -12.07
CA LYS A 57 -43.55 -27.19 -12.61
C LYS A 57 -43.14 -26.97 -14.10
N ASP A 58 -42.10 -27.69 -14.55
CA ASP A 58 -41.89 -28.29 -15.89
C ASP A 58 -41.66 -27.48 -17.20
N SER A 59 -40.45 -27.67 -17.76
CA SER A 59 -40.12 -28.27 -19.09
C SER A 59 -39.95 -27.46 -20.40
N ALA A 60 -38.90 -27.90 -21.14
CA ALA A 60 -38.67 -27.97 -22.60
C ALA A 60 -38.18 -26.69 -23.35
N ALA A 61 -36.98 -26.71 -23.98
CA ALA A 61 -36.64 -27.17 -25.35
C ALA A 61 -37.14 -26.19 -26.42
N ASP A 62 -36.50 -25.81 -27.53
CA ASP A 62 -35.25 -26.08 -28.26
C ASP A 62 -35.26 -25.06 -29.45
N SER A 63 -34.17 -25.01 -30.23
CA SER A 63 -34.10 -24.56 -31.64
C SER A 63 -33.96 -23.06 -31.99
N SER A 64 -32.71 -22.73 -32.31
CA SER A 64 -32.24 -22.28 -33.64
C SER A 64 -33.14 -21.41 -34.54
N ALA A 65 -32.62 -20.22 -34.89
CA ALA A 65 -32.82 -19.62 -36.20
C ALA A 65 -31.57 -18.85 -36.64
N THR A 66 -31.18 -19.12 -37.88
CA THR A 66 -29.94 -18.74 -38.56
C THR A 66 -30.21 -17.61 -39.57
N SER A 67 -29.23 -16.68 -39.67
CA SER A 67 -28.84 -15.84 -40.84
C SER A 67 -29.63 -14.56 -41.21
N PRO A 68 -29.05 -13.62 -42.01
CA PRO A 68 -27.65 -13.43 -42.44
C PRO A 68 -27.08 -11.98 -42.36
N GLY A 69 -25.76 -11.87 -42.24
CA GLY A 69 -24.93 -10.97 -43.06
C GLY A 69 -24.99 -9.45 -42.85
N ALA A 70 -24.08 -8.93 -42.02
CA ALA A 70 -23.43 -7.65 -42.31
C ALA A 70 -21.92 -7.84 -42.15
N LYS A 71 -21.21 -7.70 -43.28
CA LYS A 71 -19.75 -7.58 -43.32
C LYS A 71 -19.41 -6.24 -42.67
N ASP A 72 -18.86 -6.24 -41.47
CA ASP A 72 -18.09 -5.11 -41.01
C ASP A 72 -16.69 -5.53 -40.56
N LYS A 73 -15.74 -4.78 -41.08
CA LYS A 73 -14.31 -5.03 -40.96
C LYS A 73 -13.90 -4.81 -39.51
N GLY A 74 -13.09 -5.74 -38.99
CA GLY A 74 -12.69 -5.81 -37.59
C GLY A 74 -12.34 -4.45 -36.97
N ALA A 75 -13.18 -4.01 -36.05
CA ALA A 75 -12.78 -3.15 -34.96
C ALA A 75 -12.18 -4.06 -33.89
N GLN A 76 -10.88 -3.95 -33.67
CA GLN A 76 -10.24 -4.59 -32.51
C GLN A 76 -10.94 -4.08 -31.25
N ASP A 77 -11.46 -5.02 -30.46
CA ASP A 77 -11.87 -4.80 -29.07
C ASP A 77 -10.65 -4.29 -28.28
N GLY A 78 -10.46 -2.97 -28.28
CA GLY A 78 -9.53 -2.29 -27.40
C GLY A 78 -10.29 -1.82 -26.17
N SER A 79 -9.81 -2.18 -24.98
CA SER A 79 -10.40 -1.81 -23.68
C SER A 79 -10.25 -0.32 -23.32
N GLY A 80 -10.37 0.61 -24.26
CA GLY A 80 -10.24 2.05 -23.99
C GLY A 80 -11.49 2.65 -23.32
N ALA A 81 -11.43 3.92 -22.95
CA ALA A 81 -12.61 4.71 -22.58
C ALA A 81 -13.00 5.59 -23.76
N ASP A 82 -14.30 5.79 -23.98
CA ASP A 82 -14.79 6.71 -25.00
C ASP A 82 -14.39 8.15 -24.64
N THR A 83 -13.56 8.78 -25.47
CA THR A 83 -13.12 10.17 -25.25
C THR A 83 -14.11 11.20 -25.81
N GLY A 84 -15.36 10.80 -26.07
CA GLY A 84 -16.43 11.67 -26.55
C GLY A 84 -16.29 12.18 -28.00
N ASN A 85 -15.23 11.78 -28.71
CA ASN A 85 -14.91 12.17 -30.09
C ASN A 85 -14.91 10.99 -31.07
N GLY A 86 -15.41 9.82 -30.66
CA GLY A 86 -15.42 8.60 -31.49
C GLY A 86 -14.07 7.88 -31.57
N GLU A 87 -13.04 8.40 -30.91
CA GLU A 87 -11.80 7.68 -30.65
C GLU A 87 -11.84 7.07 -29.26
N ARG A 88 -11.32 5.85 -29.14
CA ARG A 88 -11.18 5.18 -27.85
C ARG A 88 -9.79 5.53 -27.31
N GLY A 89 -9.74 6.42 -26.31
CA GLY A 89 -8.49 6.76 -25.64
C GLY A 89 -7.89 5.51 -24.99
N LYS A 90 -6.57 5.31 -25.11
CA LYS A 90 -5.88 4.27 -24.34
C LYS A 90 -6.05 4.61 -22.87
N VAL A 91 -6.93 3.91 -22.17
CA VAL A 91 -6.84 3.88 -20.70
C VAL A 91 -5.54 3.17 -20.39
N GLY A 92 -4.60 3.90 -19.81
CA GLY A 92 -3.35 3.29 -19.36
C GLY A 92 -3.71 2.28 -18.28
N GLN A 93 -3.42 1.01 -18.51
CA GLN A 93 -3.47 -0.01 -17.46
C GLN A 93 -2.59 0.44 -16.29
N VAL A 94 -3.05 0.25 -15.05
CA VAL A 94 -2.21 0.48 -13.87
C VAL A 94 -1.04 -0.49 -13.93
N CYS A 95 0.18 -0.02 -13.64
CA CYS A 95 1.34 -0.90 -13.60
C CYS A 95 1.20 -1.91 -12.45
N GLY A 96 1.45 -3.19 -12.71
CA GLY A 96 1.88 -4.12 -11.67
C GLY A 96 3.40 -4.19 -11.59
N ALA A 97 3.97 -4.69 -10.49
CA ALA A 97 5.42 -4.87 -10.42
C ALA A 97 5.98 -5.83 -11.48
N ASN A 98 5.15 -6.73 -12.02
CA ASN A 98 5.49 -7.59 -13.15
C ASN A 98 5.66 -6.83 -14.49
N ASP A 99 5.12 -5.63 -14.61
CA ASP A 99 5.25 -4.77 -15.80
C ASP A 99 6.52 -3.93 -15.79
N ILE A 100 7.23 -3.94 -14.65
CA ILE A 100 8.34 -3.05 -14.34
C ILE A 100 9.66 -3.83 -14.37
N SER A 101 10.66 -3.22 -14.97
CA SER A 101 12.07 -3.52 -14.79
C SER A 101 12.58 -2.69 -13.62
N TRP A 102 12.98 -3.38 -12.55
CA TRP A 102 13.42 -2.78 -11.31
C TRP A 102 14.95 -2.66 -11.26
N ASN A 103 15.43 -1.61 -10.61
CA ASN A 103 16.83 -1.47 -10.23
C ASN A 103 16.93 -0.71 -8.90
N THR A 104 18.00 -0.93 -8.15
CA THR A 104 18.30 -0.24 -6.89
C THR A 104 19.70 0.34 -6.94
N ARG A 105 19.92 1.44 -6.21
CA ARG A 105 21.23 2.08 -6.02
C ARG A 105 21.30 2.65 -4.61
N ASP A 106 22.46 2.54 -3.98
CA ASP A 106 22.74 3.23 -2.72
C ASP A 106 23.19 4.66 -3.00
N GLU A 107 22.58 5.60 -2.29
CA GLU A 107 22.85 7.02 -2.38
C GLU A 107 23.34 7.53 -1.02
N SER A 108 24.32 8.41 -1.02
CA SER A 108 24.94 8.92 0.22
C SER A 108 24.28 10.19 0.79
N GLN A 109 23.33 10.77 0.06
CA GLN A 109 22.63 11.98 0.47
C GLN A 109 21.64 11.68 1.61
N ALA A 110 21.24 12.71 2.37
CA ALA A 110 20.25 12.59 3.46
C ALA A 110 20.55 11.49 4.50
N GLY A 111 21.83 11.20 4.75
CA GLY A 111 22.25 10.16 5.72
C GLY A 111 22.33 8.74 5.14
N GLY A 112 22.12 8.59 3.83
CA GLY A 112 22.12 7.29 3.16
C GLY A 112 20.71 6.82 2.84
N TYR A 113 20.44 6.49 1.57
CA TYR A 113 19.15 5.93 1.17
C TYR A 113 19.30 5.01 -0.05
N ILE A 114 18.27 4.19 -0.30
CA ILE A 114 18.19 3.35 -1.49
C ILE A 114 17.30 4.05 -2.51
N LEU A 115 17.84 4.33 -3.69
CA LEU A 115 17.08 4.83 -4.83
C LEU A 115 16.53 3.64 -5.62
N VAL A 116 15.22 3.44 -5.53
CA VAL A 116 14.47 2.48 -6.36
C VAL A 116 14.15 3.13 -7.70
N MET A 117 14.48 2.43 -8.78
CA MET A 117 14.21 2.85 -10.16
C MET A 117 13.23 1.87 -10.80
N ALA A 118 12.10 2.40 -11.26
CA ALA A 118 11.04 1.66 -11.91
C ALA A 118 10.91 2.11 -13.37
N LYS A 119 11.08 1.17 -14.30
CA LYS A 119 10.90 1.42 -15.73
C LYS A 119 9.97 0.39 -16.34
N ALA A 120 9.02 0.79 -17.18
CA ALA A 120 8.19 -0.19 -17.89
C ALA A 120 9.08 -1.13 -18.74
N LYS A 121 8.76 -2.42 -18.72
CA LYS A 121 9.39 -3.41 -19.62
C LYS A 121 9.16 -3.04 -21.08
N ALA A 122 10.03 -3.52 -21.96
CA ALA A 122 9.94 -3.22 -23.39
C ALA A 122 8.56 -3.58 -23.96
N GLY A 123 7.94 -2.64 -24.68
CA GLY A 123 6.60 -2.82 -25.26
C GLY A 123 5.43 -2.58 -24.30
N ILE A 124 5.69 -2.29 -23.02
CA ILE A 124 4.65 -1.97 -22.04
C ILE A 124 4.48 -0.46 -21.90
N THR A 125 3.22 -0.04 -21.74
CA THR A 125 2.86 1.30 -21.28
C THR A 125 1.84 1.15 -20.18
N CYS A 126 2.15 1.65 -18.99
CA CYS A 126 1.29 1.53 -17.83
C CYS A 126 1.41 2.80 -16.97
N VAL A 127 0.49 2.97 -16.02
CA VAL A 127 0.44 4.13 -15.14
C VAL A 127 0.77 3.69 -13.71
N LEU A 128 1.79 4.30 -13.12
CA LEU A 128 1.98 4.29 -11.67
C LEU A 128 0.92 5.22 -11.07
N PRO A 129 0.12 4.76 -10.10
CA PRO A 129 -0.94 5.56 -9.51
C PRO A 129 -0.37 6.77 -8.74
N ALA A 130 -1.22 7.76 -8.51
CA ALA A 130 -0.96 8.89 -7.62
C ALA A 130 -1.02 8.43 -6.15
N ALA A 131 -0.14 7.50 -5.78
CA ALA A 131 -0.10 6.86 -4.47
C ALA A 131 1.34 6.53 -4.08
N LEU A 132 1.54 6.28 -2.78
CA LEU A 132 2.83 5.85 -2.25
C LEU A 132 3.17 4.43 -2.73
N PRO A 133 4.42 4.14 -3.13
CA PRO A 133 4.87 2.76 -3.25
C PRO A 133 4.77 2.04 -1.91
N THR A 134 4.46 0.75 -1.96
CA THR A 134 4.57 -0.12 -0.79
C THR A 134 5.99 -0.67 -0.75
N VAL A 135 6.72 -0.36 0.32
CA VAL A 135 8.06 -0.90 0.57
C VAL A 135 8.10 -1.55 1.93
N ALA A 136 8.43 -2.84 1.97
CA ALA A 136 8.52 -3.61 3.19
C ALA A 136 9.89 -4.28 3.36
N PHE A 137 10.22 -4.60 4.60
CA PHE A 137 11.53 -5.12 5.01
C PHE A 137 11.37 -6.39 5.83
N GLY A 138 12.11 -7.43 5.44
CA GLY A 138 12.15 -8.70 6.16
C GLY A 138 10.84 -9.49 6.07
N SER A 139 10.85 -10.69 6.65
CA SER A 139 9.68 -11.59 6.68
C SER A 139 8.60 -11.16 7.67
N ASP A 140 8.93 -10.25 8.60
CA ASP A 140 8.00 -9.67 9.56
C ASP A 140 7.16 -8.53 8.95
N GLY A 141 7.45 -8.11 7.72
CA GLY A 141 6.63 -7.17 6.97
C GLY A 141 6.68 -5.75 7.52
N THR A 142 7.82 -5.33 8.10
CA THR A 142 7.97 -3.92 8.51
C THR A 142 7.84 -3.03 7.27
N GLU A 143 6.80 -2.24 7.20
CA GLU A 143 6.51 -1.36 6.07
C GLU A 143 7.10 0.04 6.29
N ALA A 144 7.61 0.65 5.23
CA ALA A 144 8.06 2.03 5.22
C ALA A 144 6.86 2.98 5.35
N GLY A 145 6.97 3.95 6.26
CA GLY A 145 6.03 5.07 6.32
C GLY A 145 6.24 6.08 5.19
N PRO A 146 5.30 7.01 4.97
CA PRO A 146 5.49 8.09 4.01
C PRO A 146 6.56 9.08 4.50
N ALA A 147 7.52 9.41 3.64
CA ALA A 147 8.46 10.51 3.86
C ALA A 147 7.83 11.88 3.53
N GLU A 148 6.75 11.89 2.74
CA GLU A 148 6.10 13.09 2.22
C GLU A 148 4.66 13.22 2.75
N GLN A 149 4.19 14.45 2.92
CA GLN A 149 2.87 14.77 3.49
C GLN A 149 1.71 14.68 2.49
N SER A 150 2.00 14.46 1.22
CA SER A 150 1.00 14.42 0.14
C SER A 150 1.43 13.42 -0.90
N VAL A 151 0.49 12.80 -1.60
CA VAL A 151 0.80 11.90 -2.71
C VAL A 151 1.23 12.67 -3.95
N GLY A 152 2.18 12.12 -4.69
CA GLY A 152 2.62 12.65 -5.98
C GLY A 152 1.57 12.41 -7.09
N PRO A 153 1.74 13.04 -8.26
CA PRO A 153 0.90 12.77 -9.42
C PRO A 153 1.12 11.35 -9.95
N ALA A 154 0.14 10.83 -10.70
CA ALA A 154 0.31 9.58 -11.43
C ALA A 154 1.39 9.73 -12.52
N ILE A 155 2.18 8.67 -12.75
CA ILE A 155 3.28 8.67 -13.72
C ILE A 155 3.01 7.62 -14.80
N THR A 156 2.91 8.05 -16.05
CA THR A 156 2.87 7.13 -17.19
C THR A 156 4.28 6.63 -17.52
N LEU A 157 4.53 5.35 -17.29
CA LEU A 157 5.75 4.67 -17.73
C LEU A 157 5.60 4.23 -19.18
N SER A 158 6.37 4.85 -20.07
CA SER A 158 6.47 4.47 -21.48
C SER A 158 7.78 4.99 -22.07
N GLY A 159 8.19 4.52 -23.25
CA GLY A 159 9.21 5.20 -24.07
C GLY A 159 10.58 5.43 -23.43
N GLY A 160 10.90 4.74 -22.32
CA GLY A 160 12.16 4.94 -21.60
C GLY A 160 12.04 5.65 -20.25
N THR A 161 10.88 6.23 -19.94
CA THR A 161 10.60 6.92 -18.66
C THR A 161 10.93 6.03 -17.48
N THR A 162 11.66 6.59 -16.53
CA THR A 162 11.99 5.96 -15.25
C THR A 162 11.32 6.74 -14.15
N ALA A 163 10.62 6.05 -13.27
CA ALA A 163 10.16 6.60 -12.01
C ALA A 163 11.15 6.23 -10.89
N TYR A 164 11.21 7.07 -9.89
CA TYR A 164 12.17 7.01 -8.80
C TYR A 164 11.42 7.08 -7.46
N ALA A 165 11.82 6.25 -6.50
CA ALA A 165 11.41 6.39 -5.11
C ALA A 165 12.64 6.21 -4.22
N GLY A 166 12.81 7.10 -3.25
CA GLY A 166 13.84 7.02 -2.25
C GLY A 166 13.33 6.30 -1.02
N VAL A 167 14.09 5.30 -0.56
CA VAL A 167 13.80 4.52 0.64
C VAL A 167 14.89 4.80 1.65
N ASN A 168 14.56 5.48 2.74
CA ASN A 168 15.45 5.59 3.88
C ASN A 168 15.13 4.44 4.86
N PRO A 169 16.00 3.42 4.99
CA PRO A 169 15.73 2.28 5.86
C PRO A 169 15.78 2.64 7.35
N LYS A 170 16.45 3.74 7.72
CA LYS A 170 16.64 4.16 9.11
C LYS A 170 16.52 5.66 9.31
N THR A 171 15.47 6.08 10.01
CA THR A 171 15.25 7.49 10.37
C THR A 171 15.65 7.82 11.81
N THR A 172 16.20 6.85 12.53
CA THR A 172 16.52 6.94 13.96
C THR A 172 18.02 7.17 14.16
N ASN A 173 18.39 7.86 15.24
CA ASN A 173 19.78 8.23 15.54
C ASN A 173 20.47 7.30 16.54
N ASP A 174 19.80 6.24 16.98
CA ASP A 174 20.37 5.25 17.90
C ASP A 174 21.03 4.09 17.14
N ASP A 175 21.56 3.10 17.85
CA ASP A 175 22.18 1.90 17.25
C ASP A 175 21.17 0.74 17.06
N ASN A 176 19.87 1.00 17.23
CA ASN A 176 18.84 -0.03 17.09
C ASN A 176 18.58 -0.34 15.61
N GLY A 177 17.78 -1.39 15.40
CA GLY A 177 17.34 -1.83 14.09
C GLY A 177 17.77 -3.25 13.79
N LYS A 178 17.31 -3.72 12.63
CA LYS A 178 17.60 -5.06 12.12
C LYS A 178 18.43 -4.98 10.86
N GLU A 179 19.42 -5.84 10.72
CA GLU A 179 20.20 -5.95 9.49
C GLU A 179 19.45 -6.84 8.48
N LEU A 180 19.28 -6.32 7.27
CA LEU A 180 18.64 -7.00 6.16
C LEU A 180 19.42 -6.75 4.87
N ASP A 181 19.23 -7.59 3.87
CA ASP A 181 19.94 -7.54 2.59
C ASP A 181 19.03 -7.25 1.38
N SER A 182 17.73 -7.14 1.63
CA SER A 182 16.69 -7.05 0.63
C SER A 182 15.52 -6.19 1.10
N ILE A 183 14.83 -5.61 0.11
CA ILE A 183 13.57 -4.90 0.28
C ILE A 183 12.49 -5.55 -0.58
N ILE A 184 11.25 -5.47 -0.15
CA ILE A 184 10.08 -5.92 -0.90
C ILE A 184 9.40 -4.66 -1.43
N VAL A 185 9.25 -4.53 -2.75
CA VAL A 185 8.69 -3.35 -3.40
C VAL A 185 7.45 -3.74 -4.21
N ALA A 186 6.39 -2.97 -4.05
CA ALA A 186 5.17 -3.04 -4.86
C ALA A 186 4.86 -1.66 -5.44
N VAL A 187 4.08 -1.62 -6.53
CA VAL A 187 3.63 -0.33 -7.10
C VAL A 187 2.76 0.45 -6.09
N GLY A 188 2.02 -0.28 -5.25
CA GLY A 188 1.20 0.20 -4.14
C GLY A 188 0.46 -1.00 -3.51
N ASN A 189 -0.42 -0.75 -2.53
CA ASN A 189 -1.05 -1.82 -1.74
C ASN A 189 -1.93 -2.80 -2.54
N GLU A 190 -2.41 -2.38 -3.70
CA GLU A 190 -3.25 -3.21 -4.59
C GLU A 190 -2.42 -4.13 -5.51
N ASP A 191 -1.09 -4.04 -5.46
CA ASP A 191 -0.22 -4.89 -6.28
C ASP A 191 -0.11 -6.29 -5.67
N ALA A 192 -0.76 -7.26 -6.33
CA ALA A 192 -0.77 -8.64 -5.90
C ALA A 192 0.59 -9.37 -6.06
N ASN A 193 1.59 -8.74 -6.70
CA ASN A 193 2.86 -9.39 -7.03
C ASN A 193 4.08 -8.53 -6.64
N PRO A 194 4.26 -8.19 -5.35
CA PRO A 194 5.44 -7.44 -4.93
C PRO A 194 6.74 -8.18 -5.27
N VAL A 195 7.81 -7.43 -5.54
CA VAL A 195 9.12 -7.97 -5.91
C VAL A 195 10.12 -7.82 -4.77
N SER A 196 10.95 -8.83 -4.55
CA SER A 196 12.10 -8.72 -3.64
C SER A 196 13.32 -8.24 -4.41
N LEU A 197 13.89 -7.11 -3.98
CA LEU A 197 15.07 -6.48 -4.60
C LEU A 197 16.25 -6.55 -3.62
N PRO A 198 17.43 -7.01 -4.05
CA PRO A 198 18.63 -6.98 -3.23
C PRO A 198 19.16 -5.53 -3.10
N VAL A 199 19.64 -5.16 -1.92
CA VAL A 199 20.12 -3.79 -1.61
C VAL A 199 21.41 -3.76 -0.80
N GLY A 200 22.09 -4.91 -0.62
CA GLY A 200 23.22 -4.99 0.29
C GLY A 200 22.79 -4.87 1.76
N THR A 201 23.73 -5.01 2.69
CA THR A 201 23.42 -4.98 4.13
C THR A 201 23.01 -3.57 4.56
N ILE A 202 21.77 -3.45 5.04
CA ILE A 202 21.17 -2.23 5.55
C ILE A 202 20.64 -2.43 6.97
N THR A 203 20.68 -1.39 7.79
CA THR A 203 20.01 -1.39 9.10
C THR A 203 18.63 -0.74 8.96
N VAL A 204 17.59 -1.45 9.40
CA VAL A 204 16.20 -0.98 9.29
C VAL A 204 15.66 -0.60 10.66
N ASP A 205 15.23 0.65 10.81
CA ASP A 205 14.53 1.17 11.99
C ASP A 205 13.67 2.41 11.62
N ARG A 206 12.37 2.33 11.84
CA ARG A 206 11.38 3.33 11.38
C ARG A 206 11.63 3.78 9.92
N PRO A 207 11.60 2.86 8.95
CA PRO A 207 11.89 3.19 7.56
C PRO A 207 10.83 4.13 6.97
N VAL A 208 11.24 4.95 6.00
CA VAL A 208 10.34 5.82 5.23
C VAL A 208 10.62 5.75 3.74
N VAL A 209 9.61 6.05 2.93
CA VAL A 209 9.68 6.06 1.46
C VAL A 209 9.05 7.32 0.87
N THR A 210 9.65 7.87 -0.19
CA THR A 210 9.10 9.00 -0.95
C THR A 210 7.93 8.56 -1.84
N ASN A 211 7.23 9.51 -2.44
CA ASN A 211 6.38 9.19 -3.59
C ASN A 211 7.21 8.72 -4.79
N TRP A 212 6.51 8.24 -5.82
CA TRP A 212 7.10 8.11 -7.15
C TRP A 212 7.36 9.49 -7.75
N HIS A 213 8.57 9.68 -8.26
CA HIS A 213 9.02 10.90 -8.94
C HIS A 213 9.58 10.60 -10.32
N THR A 214 9.59 11.56 -11.23
CA THR A 214 10.24 11.42 -12.56
C THR A 214 11.70 11.90 -12.56
N SER A 215 12.14 12.49 -11.45
CA SER A 215 13.51 12.94 -11.22
C SER A 215 14.07 12.25 -9.96
N PRO A 216 15.31 11.75 -10.00
CA PRO A 216 15.94 11.16 -8.81
C PRO A 216 16.21 12.20 -7.71
N ALA A 217 16.35 13.48 -8.05
CA ALA A 217 16.60 14.54 -7.08
C ALA A 217 15.36 14.86 -6.21
N ASP A 218 14.17 14.60 -6.74
CA ASP A 218 12.91 14.78 -6.00
C ASP A 218 12.60 13.55 -5.13
N ALA A 219 13.24 12.41 -5.41
CA ALA A 219 13.13 11.17 -4.65
C ALA A 219 14.15 11.07 -3.50
N VAL A 220 14.64 12.20 -2.97
CA VAL A 220 15.51 12.21 -1.79
C VAL A 220 14.63 12.16 -0.54
N PRO A 221 14.69 11.10 0.28
CA PRO A 221 13.88 10.99 1.48
C PRO A 221 14.50 11.86 2.57
N PHE A 222 14.04 13.11 2.67
CA PHE A 222 14.27 13.89 3.87
C PHE A 222 13.44 13.26 4.98
N GLY A 223 14.06 12.33 5.73
CA GLY A 223 13.50 11.90 7.00
C GLY A 223 13.18 13.16 7.78
N GLY A 224 11.96 13.27 8.29
CA GLY A 224 11.54 14.36 9.16
C GLY A 224 12.35 14.32 10.46
N GLY A 225 13.64 14.65 10.37
CA GLY A 225 14.56 14.88 11.47
C GLY A 225 14.19 16.18 12.16
N THR A 226 12.97 16.22 12.65
CA THR A 226 12.61 17.01 13.81
C THR A 226 12.18 15.98 14.83
N ASP A 227 13.08 15.70 15.77
CA ASP A 227 12.63 15.43 17.13
C ASP A 227 11.47 16.39 17.44
N GLN A 228 10.26 15.84 17.59
CA GLN A 228 9.09 16.46 18.20
C GLN A 228 8.47 15.39 19.10
#